data_AF-A0A976ENC6-F1
#
_entry.id   AF-A0A976ENC6-F1
#
_cell.length_a   1.000
_cell.length_b   1.000
_cell.length_c   1.000
_cell.angle_alpha   90.00
_cell.angle_beta   90.00
_cell.angle_gamma   90.00
#
_symmetry.space_group_name_H-M   'P 1'
#
loop_
_entity.id
_entity.type
_entity.pdbx_description
1 polymer ?
#
loop_
_entity_poly.entity_id
_entity_poly.type
_entity_poly.pdbx_seq_one_letter_code
_entity_poly.pdbx_strand_id
1 'polypeptide(L)'
;MRQRARQPGRVAAHTHQRPARRCLLRATVIREEIQAAGRVPLIDHNPRKGDKREFAPHEAQRYKTRSGAERCNARLKDEFGARHVQVRGHAKVMCHLMLGVVALCADQLTRLLL
;
A
#
# COMPACT_ATOMS: atom_id res chain seq x y z
N MET A 1 30.41 -52.28 -26.72
CA MET A 1 29.20 -51.70 -26.12
C MET A 1 29.50 -51.14 -24.73
N ARG A 2 29.84 -49.85 -24.62
CA ARG A 2 29.95 -49.12 -23.34
C ARG A 2 29.30 -47.75 -23.54
N GLN A 3 28.00 -47.67 -23.30
CA GLN A 3 27.25 -46.42 -23.36
C GLN A 3 27.57 -45.59 -22.11
N ARG A 4 28.33 -44.52 -22.27
CA ARG A 4 28.51 -43.50 -21.23
C ARG A 4 27.26 -42.62 -21.21
N ALA A 5 26.35 -42.89 -20.28
CA ALA A 5 25.19 -42.04 -20.04
C ALA A 5 25.66 -40.69 -19.47
N ARG A 6 25.48 -39.62 -20.26
CA ARG A 6 25.63 -38.23 -19.86
C ARG A 6 24.64 -37.94 -18.72
N GLN A 7 25.13 -37.58 -17.54
CA GLN A 7 24.28 -37.03 -16.47
C GLN A 7 23.80 -35.63 -16.89
N PRO A 8 22.49 -35.36 -16.97
CA PRO A 8 22.00 -34.00 -17.20
C PRO A 8 22.14 -33.20 -15.90
N GLY A 9 22.77 -32.03 -16.04
CA GLY A 9 23.11 -31.12 -14.96
C GLY A 9 21.92 -30.77 -14.07
N ARG A 10 22.12 -30.96 -12.77
CA ARG A 10 21.26 -30.46 -11.70
C ARG A 10 21.46 -28.94 -11.65
N VAL A 11 20.70 -28.20 -12.47
CA VAL A 11 20.59 -26.75 -12.30
C VAL A 11 19.85 -26.55 -11.00
N ALA A 12 20.59 -26.23 -9.94
CA ALA A 12 20.04 -25.84 -8.67
C ALA A 12 19.16 -24.60 -8.93
N ALA A 13 17.85 -24.82 -8.97
CA ALA A 13 16.89 -23.75 -8.85
C ALA A 13 17.09 -23.16 -7.46
N HIS A 14 17.98 -22.17 -7.37
CA HIS A 14 18.00 -21.22 -6.27
C HIS A 14 16.72 -20.41 -6.37
N THR A 15 15.61 -21.05 -6.00
CA THR A 15 14.40 -20.37 -5.57
C THR A 15 14.83 -19.62 -4.32
N HIS A 16 15.19 -18.35 -4.50
CA HIS A 16 15.28 -17.38 -3.43
C HIS A 16 13.87 -17.25 -2.82
N GLN A 17 13.46 -18.22 -2.00
CA GLN A 17 12.38 -18.08 -1.05
C GLN A 17 12.83 -17.04 -0.02
N ARG A 18 12.69 -15.77 -0.39
CA ARG A 18 12.86 -14.66 0.54
C ARG A 18 11.81 -14.83 1.64
N PRO A 19 12.20 -14.90 2.92
CA PRO A 19 11.25 -15.23 3.98
C PRO A 19 10.17 -14.15 4.07
N ALA A 20 8.92 -14.58 3.95
CA ALA A 20 7.68 -13.78 4.10
C ALA A 20 7.46 -13.25 5.54
N ARG A 21 8.52 -13.03 6.31
CA ARG A 21 8.47 -12.66 7.73
C ARG A 21 8.40 -11.15 7.99
N ARG A 22 8.69 -10.30 6.99
CA ARG A 22 8.78 -8.83 7.20
C ARG A 22 7.44 -8.08 7.17
N CYS A 23 6.35 -8.67 6.65
CA CYS A 23 5.09 -7.93 6.45
C CYS A 23 3.99 -8.14 7.52
N LEU A 24 4.06 -9.19 8.35
CA LEU A 24 2.99 -9.46 9.34
C LEU A 24 3.08 -8.59 10.59
N LEU A 25 4.29 -8.27 11.04
CA LEU A 25 4.51 -7.61 12.33
C LEU A 25 3.83 -6.23 12.42
N ARG A 26 3.59 -5.56 11.29
CA ARG A 26 2.96 -4.23 11.26
C ARG A 26 1.42 -4.27 11.28
N ALA A 27 0.80 -5.35 10.82
CA ALA A 27 -0.66 -5.41 10.71
C ALA A 27 -1.34 -5.69 12.06
N THR A 28 -0.70 -6.43 12.95
CA THR A 28 -1.21 -6.73 14.29
C THR A 28 -1.25 -5.48 15.16
N VAL A 29 -0.16 -4.71 15.18
CA VAL A 29 -0.07 -3.44 15.92
C VAL A 29 -1.15 -2.45 15.48
N ILE A 30 -1.39 -2.33 14.17
CA ILE A 30 -2.46 -1.44 13.66
C ILE A 30 -3.84 -1.92 14.12
N ARG A 31 -4.10 -3.23 14.17
CA ARG A 31 -5.38 -3.77 14.65
C ARG A 31 -5.57 -3.50 16.14
N GLU A 32 -4.53 -3.71 16.94
CA GLU A 32 -4.52 -3.48 18.39
C GLU A 32 -4.79 -2.01 18.72
N GLU A 33 -4.10 -1.07 18.06
CA GLU A 33 -4.32 0.38 18.22
C GLU A 33 -5.74 0.82 17.85
N ILE A 34 -6.28 0.29 16.74
CA ILE A 34 -7.64 0.61 16.29
C ILE A 34 -8.67 0.08 17.30
N GLN A 35 -8.48 -1.13 17.81
CA GLN A 35 -9.34 -1.74 18.83
C GLN A 35 -9.23 -1.01 20.17
N ALA A 36 -8.03 -0.60 20.58
CA ALA A 36 -7.80 0.20 21.79
C ALA A 36 -8.52 1.55 21.72
N ALA A 37 -8.63 2.12 20.52
CA ALA A 37 -9.41 3.33 20.28
C ALA A 37 -10.93 3.08 20.09
N GLY A 38 -11.42 1.87 20.37
CA GLY A 38 -12.85 1.50 20.30
C GLY A 38 -13.41 1.38 18.88
N ARG A 39 -12.55 1.26 17.85
CA ARG A 39 -12.96 1.19 16.45
C ARG A 39 -12.85 -0.23 15.91
N VAL A 40 -13.64 -0.54 14.89
CA VAL A 40 -13.57 -1.83 14.18
C VAL A 40 -12.54 -1.75 13.05
N PRO A 41 -11.46 -2.56 13.06
CA PRO A 41 -10.45 -2.52 12.02
C PRO A 41 -10.92 -3.21 10.74
N LEU A 42 -11.06 -2.45 9.67
CA LEU A 42 -11.36 -2.96 8.33
C LEU A 42 -10.07 -2.99 7.48
N ILE A 43 -9.35 -4.13 7.53
CA ILE A 43 -8.04 -4.31 6.89
C ILE A 43 -8.06 -5.61 6.10
N ASP A 44 -7.76 -5.53 4.81
CA ASP A 44 -7.69 -6.70 3.92
C ASP A 44 -6.57 -7.66 4.29
N HIS A 45 -6.85 -8.94 4.10
CA HIS A 45 -5.91 -10.00 4.33
C HIS A 45 -4.97 -10.08 3.12
N ASN A 46 -3.68 -9.85 3.36
CA ASN A 46 -2.68 -9.93 2.30
C ASN A 46 -2.60 -11.38 1.75
N PRO A 47 -2.94 -11.62 0.47
CA PRO A 47 -3.00 -12.96 -0.12
C PRO A 47 -1.63 -13.63 -0.24
N ARG A 48 -0.53 -12.89 -0.06
CA ARG A 48 0.84 -13.47 -0.03
C ARG A 48 1.06 -14.45 1.14
N LYS A 49 0.11 -14.62 2.05
CA LYS A 49 0.25 -15.45 3.27
C LYS A 49 -1.01 -16.25 3.66
N GLY A 50 -1.94 -16.52 2.73
CA GLY A 50 -3.11 -17.38 2.98
C GLY A 50 -4.31 -17.11 2.08
N ASP A 51 -5.44 -17.78 2.38
CA ASP A 51 -6.72 -17.62 1.67
C ASP A 51 -7.29 -16.22 1.87
N LYS A 52 -7.83 -15.66 0.79
CA LYS A 52 -8.49 -14.37 0.80
C LYS A 52 -9.82 -14.52 1.53
N ARG A 53 -9.90 -14.03 2.77
CA ARG A 53 -11.17 -13.94 3.47
C ARG A 53 -12.00 -12.84 2.82
N GLU A 54 -13.10 -13.23 2.18
CA GLU A 54 -14.00 -12.27 1.56
C GLU A 54 -14.68 -11.43 2.65
N PHE A 55 -14.78 -10.13 2.38
CA PHE A 55 -15.53 -9.22 3.22
C PHE A 55 -17.03 -9.47 3.07
N ALA A 56 -17.79 -9.22 4.14
CA ALA A 56 -19.24 -9.12 4.00
C ALA A 56 -19.59 -7.98 3.02
N PRO A 57 -20.73 -8.02 2.31
CA PRO A 57 -21.03 -7.05 1.24
C PRO A 57 -21.01 -5.58 1.71
N HIS A 58 -21.42 -5.33 2.96
CA HIS A 58 -21.39 -4.00 3.57
C HIS A 58 -19.96 -3.53 3.92
N GLU A 59 -19.09 -4.43 4.38
CA GLU A 59 -17.68 -4.17 4.64
C GLU A 59 -16.91 -3.95 3.35
N ALA A 60 -17.19 -4.74 2.31
CA ALA A 60 -16.60 -4.59 0.99
C ALA A 60 -16.88 -3.21 0.38
N GLN A 61 -18.12 -2.70 0.53
CA GLN A 61 -18.48 -1.37 0.06
C GLN A 61 -17.74 -0.27 0.82
N ARG A 62 -17.62 -0.38 2.15
CA ARG A 62 -16.85 0.58 2.97
C ARG A 62 -15.36 0.55 2.63
N TYR A 63 -14.82 -0.62 2.32
CA TYR A 63 -13.41 -0.78 2.00
C TYR A 63 -13.00 -0.04 0.71
N LYS A 64 -13.93 0.13 -0.25
CA LYS A 64 -13.68 0.89 -1.50
C LYS A 64 -13.28 2.35 -1.25
N THR A 65 -13.69 2.95 -0.13
CA THR A 65 -13.32 4.33 0.23
C THR A 65 -11.81 4.52 0.36
N ARG A 66 -11.07 3.46 0.75
CA ARG A 66 -9.59 3.47 0.81
C ARG A 66 -8.97 3.91 -0.51
N SER A 67 -9.47 3.37 -1.63
CA SER A 67 -8.90 3.64 -2.96
C SER A 67 -8.99 5.12 -3.34
N GLY A 68 -10.00 5.85 -2.85
CA GLY A 68 -10.09 7.29 -3.04
C GLY A 68 -8.95 8.03 -2.32
N ALA A 69 -8.76 7.74 -1.04
CA ALA A 69 -7.68 8.33 -0.24
C ALA A 69 -6.28 8.00 -0.77
N GLU A 70 -6.09 6.77 -1.27
CA GLU A 70 -4.82 6.37 -1.88
C GLU A 70 -4.52 7.11 -3.17
N ARG A 71 -5.52 7.29 -4.04
CA ARG A 71 -5.37 8.10 -5.25
C ARG A 71 -5.03 9.55 -4.91
N CYS A 72 -5.73 10.16 -3.96
CA CYS A 72 -5.42 11.53 -3.53
C CYS A 72 -3.98 11.64 -3.03
N ASN A 73 -3.54 10.69 -2.19
CA ASN A 73 -2.17 10.68 -1.67
C ASN A 73 -1.10 10.39 -2.73
N ALA A 74 -1.43 9.61 -3.77
CA ALA A 74 -0.54 9.39 -4.90
C ALA A 74 -0.36 10.68 -5.72
N ARG A 75 -1.48 11.33 -6.12
CA ARG A 75 -1.46 12.60 -6.85
C ARG A 75 -0.73 13.69 -6.08
N LEU A 76 -0.99 13.81 -4.77
CA LEU A 76 -0.31 14.76 -3.91
C LEU A 76 1.23 14.60 -3.96
N LYS A 77 1.72 13.35 -4.05
CA LYS A 77 3.16 13.04 -4.13
C LYS A 77 3.75 13.31 -5.49
N ASP A 78 3.09 12.85 -6.54
CA ASP A 78 3.66 12.84 -7.89
C ASP A 78 3.42 14.15 -8.64
N GLU A 79 2.26 14.82 -8.43
CA GLU A 79 1.86 16.03 -9.17
C GLU A 79 2.04 17.31 -8.35
N PHE A 80 1.81 17.28 -7.04
CA PHE A 80 1.86 18.46 -6.16
C PHE A 80 3.15 18.55 -5.34
N GLY A 81 4.21 17.85 -5.77
CA GLY A 81 5.56 18.03 -5.25
C GLY A 81 5.84 17.42 -3.87
N ALA A 82 4.88 16.73 -3.23
CA ALA A 82 5.08 16.21 -1.87
C ALA A 82 6.24 15.19 -1.74
N ARG A 83 6.70 14.60 -2.86
CA ARG A 83 7.87 13.71 -2.88
C ARG A 83 9.21 14.43 -2.79
N HIS A 84 9.28 15.69 -3.22
CA HIS A 84 10.54 16.44 -3.37
C HIS A 84 10.62 17.66 -2.45
N VAL A 85 9.77 17.73 -1.42
CA VAL A 85 9.77 18.83 -0.45
C VAL A 85 11.03 18.79 0.41
N GLN A 86 11.92 19.75 0.19
CA GLN A 86 13.15 19.90 0.95
C GLN A 86 13.17 21.28 1.61
N VAL A 87 12.63 21.38 2.83
CA VAL A 87 12.58 22.62 3.60
C VAL A 87 13.04 22.38 5.04
N ARG A 88 13.68 23.39 5.64
CA ARG A 88 14.08 23.34 7.05
C ARG A 88 12.85 23.58 7.95
N GLY A 89 12.44 22.54 8.69
CA GLY A 89 11.41 22.59 9.73
C GLY A 89 10.06 21.99 9.32
N HIS A 90 9.44 21.26 10.25
CA HIS A 90 8.18 20.53 10.03
C HIS A 90 6.99 21.44 9.68
N ALA A 91 6.95 22.66 10.24
CA ALA A 91 5.86 23.61 9.98
C ALA A 91 5.80 24.01 8.50
N LYS A 92 6.95 24.19 7.85
CA LYS A 92 7.02 24.54 6.43
C LYS A 92 6.59 23.39 5.53
N VAL A 93 6.95 22.16 5.90
CA VAL A 93 6.49 20.95 5.21
C VAL A 93 4.97 20.86 5.27
N MET A 94 4.38 21.09 6.46
CA MET A 94 2.94 21.08 6.64
C MET A 94 2.23 22.14 5.80
N CYS A 95 2.72 23.39 5.80
CA CYS A 95 2.12 24.45 4.97
C CYS A 95 2.15 24.08 3.48
N HIS A 96 3.25 23.55 2.98
CA HIS A 96 3.36 23.13 1.58
C HIS A 96 2.40 21.98 1.23
N LEU A 97 2.31 20.97 2.10
CA LEU A 97 1.38 19.85 1.94
C LEU A 97 -0.08 20.33 1.93
N MET A 98 -0.45 21.22 2.85
CA MET A 98 -1.83 21.72 2.94
C MET A 98 -2.19 22.59 1.72
N LEU A 99 -1.26 23.40 1.22
CA LEU A 99 -1.46 24.14 -0.02
C LEU A 99 -1.63 23.19 -1.22
N GLY A 100 -0.85 22.12 -1.27
CA GLY A 100 -0.98 21.06 -2.28
C GLY A 100 -2.35 20.36 -2.24
N VAL A 101 -2.91 20.15 -1.05
CA VAL A 101 -4.27 19.59 -0.90
C VAL A 101 -5.34 20.54 -1.45
N VAL A 102 -5.24 21.85 -1.17
CA VAL A 102 -6.18 22.86 -1.71
C VAL A 102 -6.10 22.90 -3.24
N ALA A 103 -4.88 22.87 -3.80
CA ALA A 103 -4.69 22.84 -5.25
C ALA A 103 -5.24 21.54 -5.89
N LEU A 104 -5.07 20.40 -5.23
CA LEU A 104 -5.67 19.13 -5.65
C LEU A 104 -7.21 19.21 -5.63
N CYS A 105 -7.82 19.83 -4.62
CA CYS A 105 -9.26 20.06 -4.58
C CYS A 105 -9.73 20.94 -5.74
N ALA A 106 -9.01 22.02 -6.04
CA ALA A 106 -9.32 22.90 -7.17
C ALA A 106 -9.24 22.15 -8.51
N ASP A 107 -8.17 21.38 -8.75
CA ASP A 107 -8.02 20.55 -9.96
C ASP A 107 -9.17 19.54 -10.10
N GLN A 108 -9.58 18.89 -9.00
CA GLN A 108 -10.70 17.95 -9.00
C GLN A 108 -12.05 18.63 -9.28
N LEU A 109 -12.25 19.86 -8.79
CA LEU A 109 -13.45 20.65 -9.08
C LEU A 109 -13.49 21.06 -10.55
N THR A 110 -12.37 21.52 -11.10
CA THR A 110 -12.27 21.89 -12.52
C THR A 110 -12.59 20.70 -13.43
N ARG A 111 -12.07 19.49 -13.13
CA ARG A 111 -12.38 18.26 -13.89
C ARG A 111 -13.83 17.78 -13.78
N LEU A 112 -14.56 18.24 -12.76
CA LEU A 112 -15.95 17.88 -12.56
C LEU A 112 -16.89 18.84 -13.30
N LEU A 113 -16.50 20.13 -13.34
CA LEU A 113 -17.33 21.21 -13.88
C LEU A 113 -17.05 21.51 -15.35
N LEU A 114 -15.84 21.24 -15.85
CA LEU A 114 -15.44 21.37 -17.25
C LEU A 114 -15.27 19.99 -17.88
#